data_AF-A0A7X0J5B7-F1
#
_entry.id   AF-A0A7X0J5B7-F1
#
_cell.length_a   1.000
_cell.length_b   1.000
_cell.length_c   1.000
_cell.angle_alpha   90.00
_cell.angle_beta   90.00
_cell.angle_gamma   90.00
#
_symmetry.space_group_name_H-M   'P 1'
#
loop_
_entity.id
_entity.type
_entity.pdbx_description
1 polymer ?
#
loop_
_entity_poly.entity_id
_entity_poly.type
_entity_poly.pdbx_seq_one_letter_code
_entity_poly.pdbx_strand_id
1 'polypeptide(L)' 'MKNLELKNLGVQEMNTKEMSTIEGGGVLGDLLGGLVKEALFITTVTVASTVAFVKQQVGYIFGSL' A
#
# COMPACT_ATOMS: atom_id res chain seq x y z
N MET A 1 -30.46 -22.93 18.86
CA MET A 1 -30.98 -22.14 17.73
C MET A 1 -31.25 -23.10 16.59
N LYS A 2 -32.44 -23.05 15.97
CA LYS A 2 -32.72 -23.87 14.77
C LYS A 2 -31.87 -23.31 13.62
N ASN A 3 -31.32 -24.17 12.76
CA ASN A 3 -30.47 -23.75 11.65
C ASN A 3 -31.17 -22.69 10.78
N LEU A 4 -30.49 -21.58 10.50
CA LEU A 4 -31.00 -20.52 9.65
C LEU A 4 -30.89 -20.96 8.19
N GLU A 5 -32.00 -21.40 7.59
CA GLU A 5 -32.04 -21.76 6.17
C GLU A 5 -32.13 -20.49 5.30
N LEU A 6 -30.96 -19.94 4.96
CA LEU A 6 -30.83 -18.72 4.16
C LEU A 6 -31.45 -18.83 2.74
N LYS A 7 -31.65 -20.06 2.26
CA LYS A 7 -32.22 -20.37 0.94
C LYS A 7 -33.65 -19.82 0.76
N ASN A 8 -34.42 -19.72 1.84
CA ASN A 8 -35.79 -19.18 1.82
C ASN A 8 -35.84 -17.64 1.97
N LEU A 9 -34.69 -16.99 2.18
CA LEU A 9 -34.58 -15.54 2.37
C LEU A 9 -34.16 -14.79 1.10
N GLY A 10 -33.98 -15.49 -0.03
CA GLY A 10 -33.57 -14.88 -1.30
C GLY A 10 -32.20 -14.21 -1.25
N VAL A 11 -31.39 -14.51 -0.22
CA VAL A 11 -30.05 -13.95 -0.06
C VAL A 11 -29.04 -14.80 -0.82
N GLN A 12 -28.15 -14.13 -1.54
CA GLN A 12 -27.02 -14.76 -2.21
C GLN A 12 -25.83 -14.80 -1.24
N GLU A 13 -25.14 -15.95 -1.17
CA GLU A 13 -23.86 -16.03 -0.46
C GLU A 13 -22.84 -15.12 -1.15
N MET A 14 -22.33 -14.16 -0.38
CA MET A 14 -21.35 -13.21 -0.83
C MET A 14 -20.00 -13.90 -1.03
N ASN A 15 -19.34 -13.63 -2.15
CA ASN A 15 -18.00 -14.16 -2.37
C ASN A 15 -16.92 -13.29 -1.68
N THR A 16 -15.71 -13.82 -1.55
CA THR A 16 -14.62 -13.14 -0.84
C THR A 16 -14.21 -11.80 -1.46
N LYS A 17 -14.37 -11.61 -2.78
CA LYS A 17 -14.10 -10.31 -3.44
C LYS A 17 -15.17 -9.28 -3.12
N GLU A 18 -16.42 -9.67 -3.07
CA GLU A 18 -17.51 -8.76 -2.68
C GLU A 18 -17.37 -8.36 -1.21
N MET A 19 -16.99 -9.32 -0.35
CA MET A 19 -16.73 -9.06 1.06
C MET A 19 -15.58 -8.07 1.27
N SER A 20 -14.50 -8.16 0.50
CA SER A 20 -13.37 -7.22 0.62
C SER A 20 -13.73 -5.79 0.23
N THR A 21 -14.72 -5.59 -0.65
CA THR A 21 -15.19 -4.24 -1.00
C THR A 21 -16.03 -3.57 0.09
N ILE A 22 -16.71 -4.35 0.94
CA ILE A 22 -17.52 -3.83 2.05
C ILE A 22 -16.63 -3.35 3.20
N GLU A 23 -15.49 -4.00 3.40
CA GLU A 23 -14.49 -3.63 4.42
C GLU A 23 -13.61 -2.44 4.01
N GLY A 24 -13.99 -1.69 2.97
CA GLY A 24 -13.26 -0.52 2.48
C GLY A 24 -12.17 -0.83 1.45
N GLY A 25 -11.95 -2.10 1.11
CA GLY A 25 -10.99 -2.58 0.12
C GLY A 25 -11.55 -2.64 -1.30
N GLY A 26 -12.32 -1.63 -1.71
CA GLY A 26 -12.75 -1.49 -3.10
C GLY A 26 -11.66 -0.91 -4.00
N VAL A 27 -11.96 -0.74 -5.30
CA VAL A 27 -11.04 -0.16 -6.30
C VAL A 27 -10.42 1.17 -5.85
N LEU A 28 -11.19 2.01 -5.15
CA LEU A 28 -10.69 3.28 -4.61
C LEU A 28 -9.71 3.08 -3.44
N GLY A 29 -9.95 2.10 -2.56
CA GLY A 29 -9.05 1.76 -1.48
C GLY A 29 -7.72 1.21 -2.00
N ASP A 30 -7.79 0.35 -3.03
CA ASP A 30 -6.61 -0.18 -3.71
C ASP A 30 -5.81 0.92 -4.42
N LEU A 31 -6.49 1.84 -5.09
CA LEU A 31 -5.85 2.99 -5.75
C LEU A 31 -5.14 3.90 -4.74
N LEU A 32 -5.82 4.28 -3.66
CA LEU A 32 -5.23 5.13 -2.62
C LEU A 32 -4.07 4.42 -1.91
N GLY A 33 -4.22 3.12 -1.61
CA GLY A 33 -3.16 2.30 -1.04
C GLY A 33 -1.94 2.19 -1.96
N GLY A 34 -2.16 2.06 -3.27
CA GLY A 34 -1.11 2.10 -4.28
C GLY A 34 -0.37 3.43 -4.33
N LEU A 35 -1.11 4.55 -4.35
CA LEU A 35 -0.54 5.90 -4.36
C LEU A 35 0.31 6.18 -3.10
N VAL A 36 -0.15 5.77 -1.93
CA VAL A 36 0.60 5.93 -0.67
C VAL A 36 1.89 5.10 -0.69
N LYS A 37 1.84 3.85 -1.17
CA LYS A 37 3.02 3.01 -1.32
C LYS A 37 4.04 3.61 -2.28
N GLU A 38 3.58 4.13 -3.41
CA GLU A 38 4.44 4.78 -4.41
C GLU A 38 5.08 6.06 -3.84
N ALA A 39 4.30 6.91 -3.15
CA ALA A 39 4.83 8.11 -2.50
C ALA A 39 5.90 7.77 -1.45
N LEU A 40 5.68 6.72 -0.65
CA LEU A 40 6.66 6.24 0.33
C LEU A 40 7.93 5.71 -0.36
N PHE A 41 7.79 4.98 -1.47
CA PHE A 41 8.90 4.47 -2.25
C PHE A 41 9.75 5.62 -2.84
N ILE A 42 9.12 6.59 -3.52
CA ILE A 42 9.79 7.76 -4.09
C ILE A 42 10.54 8.54 -3.01
N THR A 43 9.91 8.76 -1.85
CA THR A 43 10.53 9.45 -0.72
C THR A 43 11.77 8.71 -0.23
N THR A 44 11.67 7.39 -0.06
CA THR A 44 12.78 6.54 0.39
C THR A 44 13.96 6.58 -0.59
N VAL A 45 13.68 6.47 -1.90
CA VAL A 45 14.70 6.53 -2.96
C VAL A 45 15.38 7.90 -3.01
N THR A 46 14.60 8.98 -2.89
CA THR A 46 15.11 10.36 -2.93
C THR A 46 16.04 10.63 -1.74
N VAL A 47 15.65 10.22 -0.54
CA VAL A 47 16.48 10.36 0.66
C VAL A 47 17.76 9.55 0.53
N ALA A 48 17.68 8.28 0.09
CA ALA A 48 18.85 7.44 -0.11
C ALA A 48 19.83 8.03 -1.12
N SER A 49 19.32 8.54 -2.24
CA SER A 49 20.13 9.18 -3.29
C SER A 49 20.80 10.46 -2.79
N THR A 50 20.07 11.27 -2.01
CA THR A 50 20.60 12.50 -1.40
C THR A 50 21.73 12.17 -0.42
N VAL A 51 21.55 11.18 0.44
CA VAL A 51 22.59 10.71 1.38
C VAL A 51 23.81 10.20 0.62
N ALA A 52 23.62 9.42 -0.45
CA ALA A 52 24.72 8.93 -1.28
C ALA A 52 25.49 10.08 -1.94
N PHE A 53 24.80 11.06 -2.49
CA PHE A 53 25.42 12.26 -3.07
C PHE A 53 26.24 13.02 -2.02
N VAL A 54 25.67 13.30 -0.84
CA VAL A 54 26.39 13.99 0.23
C VAL A 54 27.63 13.21 0.66
N LYS A 55 27.54 11.87 0.81
CA LYS A 55 28.69 11.02 1.11
C LYS A 55 29.81 11.16 0.07
N GLN A 56 29.45 11.19 -1.22
CA GLN A 56 30.43 11.40 -2.29
C GLN A 56 31.07 12.79 -2.20
N GLN A 57 30.29 13.84 -1.99
CA GLN A 57 30.82 15.21 -1.85
C GLN A 57 31.78 15.33 -0.67
N VAL A 58 31.43 14.76 0.49
CA VAL A 58 32.31 14.69 1.67
C VAL A 58 33.59 13.93 1.32
N GLY A 59 33.49 12.79 0.63
CA GLY A 59 34.64 12.03 0.15
C GLY A 59 35.55 12.84 -0.76
N TYR A 60 35.01 13.64 -1.69
CA TYR A 60 35.81 14.51 -2.54
C TYR A 60 36.50 15.63 -1.76
N ILE A 61 35.81 16.26 -0.82
CA ILE A 61 36.34 17.39 -0.05
C ILE A 61 37.43 16.94 0.94
N PHE A 62 37.18 15.86 1.67
CA PHE A 62 38.06 15.42 2.76
C PHE A 62 39.00 14.28 2.37
N GLY A 63 38.72 13.54 1.30
CA GLY A 63 39.63 12.54 0.75
C GLY A 63 40.71 13.11 -0.18
N SER A 64 40.64 14.41 -0.47
CA SER A 64 41.66 15.14 -1.26
C SER A 64 42.60 16.02 -0.41
N LEU A 65 42.40 16.04 0.92
CA LEU A 65 43.31 16.61 1.94
C LEU A 65 44.31 15.54 2.40
#